data_AF-A0A7K2NPW7-F1
#
_entry.id   AF-A0A7K2NPW7-F1
#
_cell.length_a   1.000
_cell.length_b   1.000
_cell.length_c   1.000
_cell.angle_alpha   90.00
_cell.angle_beta   90.00
_cell.angle_gamma   90.00
#
_symmetry.space_group_name_H-M   'P 1'
#
loop_
_entity.id
_entity.type
_entity.pdbx_description
1 polymer ?
#
loop_
_entity_poly.entity_id
_entity_poly.type
_entity_poly.pdbx_seq_one_letter_code
_entity_poly.pdbx_strand_id
1 'polypeptide(L)' 'DVVLLNAAAALRVAGLAGTWSDGLRLAASAVDGGAAADLLDRWAHASWQRADLVEVPA' A
#
# COMPACT_ATOMS: atom_id res chain seq x y z
N ASP A 1 14.24 -3.36 -1.84
CA ASP A 1 14.06 -4.79 -1.46
C ASP A 1 13.23 -5.03 -0.20
N VAL A 2 13.56 -4.48 0.98
CA VAL A 2 12.81 -4.75 2.23
C VAL A 2 11.30 -4.49 2.13
N VAL A 3 10.90 -3.44 1.42
CA VAL A 3 9.48 -3.08 1.18
C VAL A 3 8.76 -4.16 0.37
N LEU A 4 9.39 -4.65 -0.71
CA LEU A 4 8.80 -5.69 -1.56
C LEU A 4 8.62 -7.00 -0.80
N LEU A 5 9.59 -7.38 0.03
CA LEU A 5 9.49 -8.60 0.84
C LEU A 5 8.38 -8.50 1.88
N ASN A 6 8.27 -7.37 2.59
CA ASN A 6 7.20 -7.16 3.57
C ASN A 6 5.81 -7.09 2.90
N ALA A 7 5.69 -6.43 1.75
CA ALA A 7 4.45 -6.41 0.98
C ALA A 7 4.07 -7.81 0.50
N ALA A 8 5.02 -8.59 0.00
CA ALA A 8 4.81 -9.99 -0.39
C ALA A 8 4.33 -10.83 0.82
N ALA A 9 4.93 -10.65 2.00
CA ALA A 9 4.48 -11.33 3.22
C ALA A 9 3.03 -10.97 3.57
N ALA A 10 2.67 -9.68 3.53
CA ALA A 10 1.31 -9.23 3.77
C ALA A 10 0.31 -9.81 2.75
N LEU A 11 0.65 -9.84 1.46
CA LEU A 11 -0.17 -10.43 0.41
C LEU A 11 -0.39 -11.93 0.62
N ARG A 12 0.63 -12.65 1.11
CA ARG A 12 0.51 -14.07 1.46
C ARG A 12 -0.41 -14.29 2.65
N VAL A 13 -0.24 -13.51 3.72
CA VAL A 13 -1.09 -13.59 4.92
C VAL A 13 -2.55 -13.24 4.60
N ALA A 14 -2.77 -12.30 3.68
CA ALA A 14 -4.10 -11.94 3.19
C ALA A 14 -4.74 -12.99 2.24
N GLY A 15 -4.03 -14.06 1.90
CA GLY A 15 -4.51 -15.08 0.96
C GLY A 15 -4.54 -14.64 -0.51
N LEU A 16 -3.89 -13.51 -0.83
CA LEU A 16 -3.84 -12.94 -2.19
C LEU A 16 -2.66 -13.49 -3.01
N ALA A 17 -1.69 -14.14 -2.37
CA ALA A 17 -0.56 -14.79 -3.02
C ALA A 17 -0.33 -16.20 -2.44
N GLY A 18 -0.33 -17.22 -3.30
CA GLY A 18 -0.12 -18.61 -2.90
C GLY A 18 1.34 -18.94 -2.55
N THR A 19 2.29 -18.27 -3.21
CA THR A 19 3.73 -18.49 -3.01
C THR A 19 4.48 -17.18 -2.73
N TRP A 20 5.72 -17.30 -2.25
CA TRP A 20 6.61 -16.13 -2.09
C TRP A 20 6.90 -15.45 -3.43
N SER A 21 7.13 -16.23 -4.49
CA SER A 21 7.35 -15.70 -5.83
C SER A 21 6.13 -14.94 -6.36
N ASP A 22 4.92 -15.44 -6.12
CA ASP A 22 3.69 -14.71 -6.46
C ASP A 22 3.57 -13.41 -5.68
N GLY A 23 3.84 -13.45 -4.37
CA GLY A 23 3.79 -12.26 -3.52
C GLY A 23 4.79 -11.19 -3.96
N LEU A 24 6.03 -11.59 -4.28
CA LEU A 24 7.07 -10.67 -4.77
C LEU A 24 6.72 -10.10 -6.14
N ARG A 25 6.18 -10.92 -7.04
CA ARG A 25 5.73 -10.47 -8.37
C ARG A 25 4.57 -9.47 -8.27
N LEU A 26 3.58 -9.74 -7.42
CA LEU A 26 2.45 -8.84 -7.20
C LEU A 26 2.88 -7.54 -6.53
N ALA A 27 3.75 -7.62 -5.51
CA ALA A 27 4.31 -6.45 -4.84
C ALA A 27 5.12 -5.57 -5.81
N ALA A 28 6.02 -6.18 -6.60
CA ALA A 28 6.81 -5.47 -7.60
C ALA A 28 5.91 -4.82 -8.65
N SER A 29 4.93 -5.55 -9.18
CA SER A 29 3.96 -5.00 -10.15
C SER A 29 3.20 -3.80 -9.60
N ALA A 30 2.83 -3.79 -8.31
CA ALA A 30 2.11 -2.69 -7.70
C ALA A 30 3.01 -1.46 -7.46
N VAL A 31 4.28 -1.68 -7.09
CA VAL A 31 5.25 -0.60 -6.81
C VAL A 31 5.80 -0.03 -8.11
N ASP A 32 6.39 -0.87 -8.95
CA ASP A 32 7.06 -0.45 -10.19
C ASP A 32 6.05 0.06 -11.22
N GLY A 33 4.82 -0.47 -11.19
CA GLY A 33 3.71 -0.03 -12.03
C GLY A 33 2.98 1.22 -11.53
N GLY A 34 3.37 1.79 -10.38
CA GLY A 34 2.81 3.04 -9.86
C GLY A 34 1.48 2.91 -9.10
N ALA A 35 0.80 1.76 -9.13
CA ALA A 35 -0.49 1.57 -8.45
C ALA A 35 -0.43 1.83 -6.94
N ALA A 36 0.71 1.54 -6.29
CA ALA A 36 0.94 1.85 -4.88
C ALA A 36 1.02 3.37 -4.62
N ALA A 37 1.62 4.13 -5.53
CA ALA A 37 1.69 5.59 -5.44
C ALA A 37 0.30 6.21 -5.65
N ASP A 38 -0.44 5.77 -6.67
CA ASP A 38 -1.80 6.25 -6.94
C ASP A 38 -2.76 5.96 -5.77
N LEU A 39 -2.60 4.81 -5.10
CA LEU A 39 -3.36 4.48 -3.90
C LEU A 39 -3.00 5.43 -2.75
N LEU A 40 -1.71 5.70 -2.54
CA LEU A 40 -1.24 6.60 -1.50
C LEU A 40 -1.77 8.02 -1.71
N ASP A 41 -1.74 8.53 -2.94
CA ASP A 41 -2.24 9.86 -3.28
C ASP A 41 -3.75 9.98 -3.02
N ARG A 42 -4.54 8.99 -3.45
CA ARG A 42 -5.99 8.96 -3.16
C ARG A 42 -6.26 8.86 -1.66
N TRP A 43 -5.49 8.04 -0.95
CA TRP A 43 -5.64 7.87 0.49
C TRP A 43 -5.30 9.14 1.26
N ALA A 44 -4.21 9.82 0.88
CA ALA A 44 -3.81 11.10 1.44
C ALA A 44 -4.92 12.13 1.18
N HIS A 45 -5.36 12.29 -0.08
CA HIS A 45 -6.44 13.21 -0.39
C HIS A 45 -7.67 12.97 0.48
N ALA A 46 -8.18 11.73 0.52
CA ALA A 46 -9.37 11.39 1.31
C ALA A 46 -9.19 11.57 2.83
N SER A 47 -7.99 11.32 3.37
CA SER A 47 -7.73 11.38 4.81
C SER A 47 -7.47 12.80 5.30
N TRP A 48 -6.78 13.61 4.50
CA TRP A 48 -6.52 15.01 4.83
C TRP A 48 -7.76 15.89 4.61
N GLN A 49 -8.64 15.58 3.65
CA GLN A 49 -9.98 16.19 3.57
C GLN A 49 -10.82 15.96 4.85
N ARG A 50 -10.54 14.89 5.61
CA ARG A 50 -11.17 14.64 6.92
C ARG A 50 -10.43 15.32 8.08
N ALA A 51 -9.15 15.64 7.93
CA ALA A 51 -8.39 16.37 8.94
C ALA A 51 -8.83 17.84 9.01
N ASP A 52 -9.30 18.42 7.90
CA ASP A 52 -9.92 19.75 7.85
C ASP A 52 -11.22 19.87 8.70
N LEU A 53 -11.79 18.73 9.12
CA LEU A 53 -12.94 18.67 10.04
C LEU A 53 -12.53 18.49 11.52
N VAL A 54 -11.24 18.36 11.79
CA VAL A 54 -10.69 18.21 13.13
C VAL A 54 -9.68 19.35 13.32
N GLU A 55 -10.15 20.51 13.81
CA GLU A 55 -9.24 21.48 14.40
C GLU A 55 -8.47 20.76 15.51
N VAL A 56 -7.16 20.62 15.34
CA VAL A 56 -6.27 20.17 16.41
C VAL A 56 -5.97 21.42 17.23
N PRO A 57 -6.53 21.57 18.45
CA PRO A 57 -6.18 22.70 19.30
C PRO A 57 -4.68 22.67 19.58
N ALA A 58 -4.07 23.87 19.52
CA ALA A 58 -2.66 24.11 19.74
C ALA A 58 -2.16 23.61 21.10
#